data_AF-A0A3A5WD87-F1
#
_entry.id   AF-A0A3A5WD87-F1
#
_cell.length_a   1.000
_cell.length_b   1.000
_cell.length_c   1.000
_cell.angle_alpha   90.00
_cell.angle_beta   90.00
_cell.angle_gamma   90.00
#
_symmetry.space_group_name_H-M   'P 1'
#
loop_
_entity.id
_entity.type
_entity.pdbx_description
1 polymer ?
#
loop_
_entity_poly.entity_id
_entity_poly.type
_entity_poly.pdbx_seq_one_letter_code
_entity_poly.pdbx_strand_id
1 'polypeptide(L)'
;RMEFTGEARTLSAAQLEALLDHLDGSRFSLSVQNGSMAGFYAGDDHPTSLGDGPVDFIPEKARQWIWEPLNMGISVQWLFIGIGAGFLLGGSQGMARSLFCQMVPESRSAEFFGFIGFFGRAASFIGPALYFGVSGIADARTAILSIMLLIVFGVILTWFVDVEEGARIAAEEDAKYAQMSAEGE
;
A
#
# COMPACT_ATOMS: atom_id res chain seq x y z
N ARG A 1 7.69 -21.58 7.00
CA ARG A 1 6.48 -22.26 6.50
C ARG A 1 5.92 -23.05 7.68
N MET A 2 5.00 -22.46 8.45
CA MET A 2 4.37 -23.17 9.57
C MET A 2 3.35 -24.14 8.98
N GLU A 3 3.60 -25.44 9.12
CA GLU A 3 2.67 -26.49 8.73
C GLU A 3 1.46 -26.45 9.68
N PHE A 4 0.27 -26.34 9.12
CA PHE A 4 -0.98 -26.56 9.82
C PHE A 4 -1.03 -28.06 10.18
N THR A 5 -0.65 -28.43 11.39
CA THR A 5 -0.81 -29.81 11.87
C THR A 5 -2.30 -30.04 12.07
N GLY A 6 -2.99 -30.50 11.03
CA GLY A 6 -4.42 -30.81 11.03
C GLY A 6 -4.83 -31.99 11.91
N GLU A 7 -4.32 -32.08 13.14
CA GLU A 7 -4.83 -33.03 14.12
C GLU A 7 -6.15 -32.50 14.69
N ALA A 8 -7.27 -33.04 14.19
CA ALA A 8 -8.55 -32.89 14.85
C ALA A 8 -8.50 -33.66 16.18
N ARG A 9 -8.56 -32.93 17.30
CA ARG A 9 -8.63 -33.52 18.64
C ARG A 9 -10.05 -33.47 19.17
N THR A 10 -10.52 -34.58 19.73
CA THR A 10 -11.77 -34.63 20.46
C THR A 10 -11.55 -34.08 21.88
N LEU A 11 -12.18 -32.96 22.18
CA LEU A 11 -12.13 -32.32 23.49
C LEU A 11 -13.48 -32.47 24.20
N SER A 12 -13.45 -32.64 25.52
CA SER A 12 -14.65 -32.48 26.34
C SER A 12 -15.04 -30.99 26.45
N ALA A 13 -16.30 -30.69 26.79
CA ALA A 13 -16.78 -29.31 26.91
C ALA A 13 -15.94 -28.45 27.87
N ALA A 14 -15.53 -29.02 29.02
CA ALA A 14 -14.69 -28.32 29.99
C ALA A 14 -13.27 -28.04 29.47
N GLN A 15 -12.71 -28.93 28.66
CA GLN A 15 -11.40 -28.71 28.02
C GLN A 15 -11.48 -27.68 26.91
N LEU A 16 -12.60 -27.65 26.19
CA LEU A 16 -12.85 -26.64 25.17
C LEU A 16 -12.99 -25.26 25.81
N GLU A 17 -13.78 -25.11 26.88
CA GLU A 17 -13.92 -23.84 27.60
C GLU A 17 -12.56 -23.36 28.16
N ALA A 18 -11.77 -24.23 28.78
CA ALA A 18 -10.44 -23.87 29.25
C ALA A 18 -9.46 -23.47 28.12
N LEU A 19 -9.65 -24.01 26.92
CA LEU A 19 -8.87 -23.62 25.74
C LEU A 19 -9.34 -22.29 25.17
N LEU A 20 -10.65 -22.03 25.17
CA LEU A 20 -11.23 -20.75 24.74
C LEU A 20 -10.78 -19.61 25.66
N ASP A 21 -10.69 -19.84 26.98
CA ASP A 21 -10.17 -18.87 27.95
C ASP A 21 -8.69 -18.50 27.69
N HIS A 22 -7.94 -19.40 27.04
CA HIS A 22 -6.57 -19.15 26.59
C HIS A 22 -6.48 -18.60 25.16
N LEU A 23 -7.60 -18.51 24.42
CA LEU A 23 -7.63 -17.83 23.13
C LEU A 23 -7.71 -16.31 23.27
N ASP A 24 -8.25 -15.81 24.39
CA ASP A 24 -8.32 -14.38 24.70
C ASP A 24 -6.89 -13.79 24.72
N GLY A 25 -6.68 -12.73 23.93
CA GLY A 25 -5.34 -12.14 23.71
C GLY A 25 -4.37 -13.01 22.88
N SER A 26 -4.85 -14.06 22.21
CA SER A 26 -4.02 -14.88 21.32
C SER A 26 -4.23 -14.51 19.84
N ARG A 27 -3.19 -14.73 19.02
CA ARG A 27 -3.25 -14.57 17.56
C ARG A 27 -3.81 -15.80 16.82
N PHE A 28 -4.33 -16.78 17.54
CA PHE A 28 -4.75 -18.07 16.99
C PHE A 28 -6.27 -18.13 16.81
N SER A 29 -6.71 -19.00 15.90
CA SER A 29 -8.11 -19.28 15.66
C SER A 29 -8.40 -20.76 15.86
N LEU A 30 -9.55 -21.07 16.45
CA LEU A 30 -10.03 -22.41 16.68
C LEU A 30 -11.34 -22.64 15.91
N SER A 31 -11.40 -23.73 15.15
CA SER A 31 -12.65 -24.19 14.53
C SER A 31 -13.12 -25.44 15.25
N VAL A 32 -14.27 -25.35 15.90
CA VAL A 32 -14.92 -26.47 16.60
C VAL A 32 -15.97 -27.05 15.67
N GLN A 33 -15.76 -28.30 15.27
CA GLN A 33 -16.71 -29.03 14.44
C GLN A 33 -17.46 -30.05 15.32
N ASN A 34 -18.79 -30.07 15.19
CA ASN A 34 -19.74 -30.90 15.96
C ASN A 34 -19.86 -30.54 17.46
N GLY A 35 -21.04 -30.81 18.04
CA GLY A 35 -21.38 -30.48 19.43
C GLY A 35 -22.15 -29.16 19.59
N SER A 36 -22.55 -28.84 20.83
CA SER A 36 -23.33 -27.63 21.16
C SER A 36 -22.52 -26.33 21.05
N MET A 37 -21.19 -26.42 21.12
CA MET A 37 -20.25 -25.29 20.98
C MET A 37 -19.60 -25.24 19.60
N ALA A 38 -20.20 -25.88 18.59
CA ALA A 38 -19.69 -25.85 17.22
C ALA A 38 -19.68 -24.41 16.69
N GLY A 39 -18.54 -23.97 16.18
CA GLY A 39 -18.34 -22.56 15.82
C GLY A 39 -16.90 -22.26 15.44
N PHE A 40 -16.68 -21.02 15.00
CA PHE A 40 -15.36 -20.46 14.77
C PHE A 40 -15.08 -19.42 15.84
N TYR A 41 -13.99 -19.60 16.56
CA TYR A 41 -13.53 -18.71 17.62
C TYR A 41 -12.15 -18.19 17.22
N ALA A 42 -11.94 -16.89 17.32
CA ALA A 42 -10.63 -16.28 17.08
C ALA A 42 -10.31 -15.41 18.30
N GLY A 43 -9.05 -15.42 18.72
CA GLY A 43 -8.60 -14.50 19.76
C GLY A 43 -8.63 -13.04 19.27
N ASP A 44 -8.67 -12.11 20.21
CA ASP A 44 -8.79 -10.67 19.93
C ASP A 44 -7.60 -10.13 19.12
N ASP A 45 -6.40 -10.65 19.36
CA ASP A 45 -5.17 -10.30 18.61
C ASP A 45 -5.05 -11.02 17.26
N HIS A 46 -6.10 -11.70 16.79
CA HIS A 46 -6.09 -12.38 15.50
C HIS A 46 -6.07 -11.34 14.35
N PRO A 47 -5.23 -11.52 13.30
CA PRO A 47 -5.08 -10.52 12.22
C PRO A 47 -6.35 -10.20 11.41
N THR A 48 -7.38 -11.04 11.53
CA THR A 48 -8.68 -10.83 10.88
C THR A 48 -9.75 -10.25 11.81
N SER A 49 -9.44 -9.97 13.08
CA SER A 49 -10.33 -9.21 13.96
C SER A 49 -10.39 -7.77 13.46
N LEU A 50 -11.60 -7.26 13.24
CA LEU A 50 -11.88 -5.87 12.91
C LEU A 50 -12.60 -5.24 14.10
N GLY A 51 -12.07 -4.14 14.62
CA GLY A 51 -12.66 -3.34 15.69
C GLY A 51 -11.67 -2.93 16.78
N ASP A 52 -10.52 -3.58 16.86
CA ASP A 52 -9.53 -3.39 17.92
C ASP A 52 -8.40 -2.43 17.53
N GLY A 53 -8.22 -2.19 16.22
CA GLY A 53 -7.18 -1.31 15.69
C GLY A 53 -7.60 0.16 15.58
N PRO A 54 -6.66 1.12 15.76
CA PRO A 54 -6.95 2.57 15.68
C PRO A 54 -7.44 3.05 14.31
N VAL A 55 -7.36 2.20 13.28
CA VAL A 55 -7.71 2.50 11.88
C VAL A 55 -8.78 1.57 11.31
N ASP A 56 -9.42 0.73 12.14
CA ASP A 56 -10.39 -0.27 11.69
C ASP A 56 -11.71 0.34 11.19
N PHE A 57 -11.99 1.58 11.55
CA PHE A 57 -13.13 2.33 11.04
C PHE A 57 -13.10 2.50 9.51
N ILE A 58 -11.92 2.50 8.86
CA ILE A 58 -11.80 2.65 7.40
C ILE A 58 -12.37 1.42 6.67
N PRO A 59 -11.86 0.19 6.91
CA PRO A 59 -12.40 -1.00 6.28
C PRO A 59 -13.85 -1.29 6.69
N GLU A 60 -14.24 -0.98 7.94
CA GLU A 60 -15.63 -1.12 8.39
C GLU A 60 -16.59 -0.23 7.60
N LYS A 61 -16.25 1.07 7.44
CA LYS A 61 -17.10 2.00 6.68
C LYS A 61 -17.11 1.67 5.19
N ALA A 62 -15.98 1.28 4.63
CA ALA A 62 -15.92 0.81 3.25
C ALA A 62 -16.83 -0.42 3.04
N ARG A 63 -16.83 -1.36 3.99
CA ARG A 63 -17.74 -2.51 3.96
C ARG A 63 -19.20 -2.09 4.02
N GLN A 64 -19.57 -1.24 4.97
CA GLN A 64 -20.95 -0.80 5.18
C GLN A 64 -21.52 0.02 4.01
N TRP A 65 -20.71 0.89 3.40
CA TRP A 65 -21.20 1.84 2.39
C TRP A 65 -21.00 1.39 0.96
N ILE A 66 -19.94 0.62 0.70
CA ILE A 66 -19.58 0.20 -0.65
C ILE A 66 -19.97 -1.26 -0.83
N TRP A 67 -19.39 -2.16 -0.03
CA TRP A 67 -19.46 -3.59 -0.33
C TRP A 67 -20.80 -4.24 0.02
N GLU A 68 -21.42 -3.87 1.13
CA GLU A 68 -22.71 -4.41 1.57
C GLU A 68 -23.85 -4.03 0.61
N PRO A 69 -24.03 -2.76 0.21
CA PRO A 69 -25.08 -2.39 -0.75
C PRO A 69 -24.88 -2.99 -2.15
N LEU A 70 -23.61 -3.20 -2.54
CA LEU A 70 -23.29 -3.82 -3.82
C LEU A 70 -23.62 -5.32 -3.86
N ASN A 71 -23.75 -5.98 -2.70
CA ASN A 71 -24.10 -7.40 -2.56
C ASN A 71 -23.33 -8.34 -3.50
N MET A 72 -22.04 -8.05 -3.72
CA MET A 72 -21.16 -8.83 -4.59
C MET A 72 -20.33 -9.83 -3.79
N GLY A 73 -20.07 -11.00 -4.37
CA GLY A 73 -19.17 -12.00 -3.77
C GLY A 73 -17.74 -11.48 -3.60
N ILE A 74 -17.02 -11.97 -2.58
CA ILE A 74 -15.68 -11.51 -2.19
C ILE A 74 -14.70 -11.47 -3.37
N SER A 75 -14.75 -12.46 -4.27
CA SER A 75 -13.87 -12.55 -5.43
C SER A 75 -14.03 -11.39 -6.40
N VAL A 76 -15.27 -10.94 -6.62
CA VAL A 76 -15.56 -9.81 -7.50
C VAL A 76 -15.13 -8.49 -6.86
N GLN A 77 -15.26 -8.36 -5.54
CA GLN A 77 -14.76 -7.20 -4.79
C GLN A 77 -13.24 -7.03 -4.98
N TRP A 78 -12.48 -8.12 -4.81
CA TRP A 78 -11.03 -8.13 -5.05
C TRP A 78 -10.68 -7.79 -6.50
N LEU A 79 -11.46 -8.27 -7.46
CA LEU A 79 -11.25 -7.93 -8.87
C LEU A 79 -11.41 -6.43 -9.12
N PHE A 80 -12.47 -5.80 -8.59
CA PHE A 80 -12.67 -4.35 -8.74
C PHE A 80 -11.55 -3.54 -8.09
N ILE A 81 -11.13 -3.90 -6.87
CA ILE A 81 -9.99 -3.27 -6.20
C ILE A 81 -8.72 -3.44 -7.04
N GLY A 82 -8.47 -4.65 -7.55
CA GLY A 82 -7.29 -4.96 -8.35
C GLY A 82 -7.24 -4.18 -9.67
N ILE A 83 -8.37 -4.07 -10.38
CA ILE A 83 -8.47 -3.27 -11.61
C ILE A 83 -8.25 -1.79 -11.30
N GLY A 84 -8.90 -1.26 -10.25
CA GLY A 84 -8.73 0.13 -9.83
C GLY A 84 -7.28 0.46 -9.46
N ALA A 85 -6.65 -0.40 -8.65
CA ALA A 85 -5.25 -0.26 -8.28
C ALA A 85 -4.33 -0.36 -9.49
N GLY A 86 -4.54 -1.35 -10.38
CA GLY A 86 -3.73 -1.52 -11.58
C GLY A 86 -3.82 -0.32 -12.53
N PHE A 87 -5.02 0.23 -12.73
CA PHE A 87 -5.22 1.44 -13.50
C PHE A 87 -4.52 2.65 -12.87
N LEU A 88 -4.66 2.84 -11.54
CA LEU A 88 -4.05 3.96 -10.83
C LEU A 88 -2.51 3.89 -10.83
N LEU A 89 -1.93 2.72 -10.55
CA LEU A 89 -0.49 2.53 -10.55
C LEU A 89 0.10 2.62 -11.96
N GLY A 90 -0.54 2.00 -12.96
CA GLY A 90 -0.06 2.03 -14.34
C GLY A 90 -0.20 3.41 -14.99
N GLY A 91 -1.37 4.05 -14.82
CA GLY A 91 -1.65 5.35 -15.38
C GLY A 91 -0.75 6.44 -14.82
N SER A 92 -0.57 6.49 -13.49
CA SER A 92 0.27 7.50 -12.85
C SER A 92 1.75 7.39 -13.25
N GLN A 93 2.30 6.17 -13.32
CA GLN A 93 3.69 5.95 -13.73
C GLN A 93 3.97 6.40 -15.18
N GLY A 94 3.05 6.11 -16.10
CA GLY A 94 3.15 6.55 -17.49
C GLY A 94 3.05 8.07 -17.65
N MET A 95 2.06 8.68 -17.01
CA MET A 95 1.85 10.14 -17.07
C MET A 95 3.01 10.91 -16.44
N ALA A 96 3.50 10.47 -15.28
CA ALA A 96 4.63 11.11 -14.60
C ALA A 96 5.89 11.12 -15.48
N ARG A 97 6.18 10.01 -16.18
CA ARG A 97 7.34 9.93 -17.08
C ARG A 97 7.19 10.85 -18.29
N SER A 98 6.01 10.92 -18.88
CA SER A 98 5.74 11.82 -20.02
C SER A 98 5.82 13.30 -19.65
N LEU A 99 5.31 13.68 -18.48
CA LEU A 99 5.43 15.05 -17.96
C LEU A 99 6.90 15.39 -17.66
N PHE A 100 7.63 14.48 -17.02
CA PHE A 100 9.03 14.69 -16.73
C PHE A 100 9.88 14.90 -17.99
N CYS A 101 9.69 14.10 -19.05
CA CYS A 101 10.44 14.27 -20.29
C CYS A 101 10.26 15.66 -20.93
N GLN A 102 9.12 16.33 -20.73
CA GLN A 102 8.88 17.67 -21.27
C GLN A 102 9.63 18.76 -20.50
N MET A 103 10.01 18.50 -19.25
CA MET A 103 10.71 19.45 -18.38
C MET A 103 12.23 19.22 -18.32
N VAL A 104 12.76 18.25 -19.06
CA VAL A 104 14.19 17.92 -19.06
C VAL A 104 14.85 18.49 -20.32
N PRO A 105 15.90 19.31 -20.17
CA PRO A 105 16.68 19.80 -21.32
C PRO A 105 17.40 18.63 -22.01
N GLU A 106 17.40 18.62 -23.34
CA GLU A 106 18.03 17.57 -24.15
C GLU A 106 19.55 17.52 -23.90
N SER A 107 20.16 18.70 -23.75
CA SER A 107 21.60 18.89 -23.49
C SER A 107 22.11 18.20 -22.21
N ARG A 108 21.26 18.02 -21.20
CA ARG A 108 21.61 17.41 -19.90
C ARG A 108 20.74 16.22 -19.52
N SER A 109 20.07 15.60 -20.49
CA SER A 109 19.13 14.50 -20.27
C SER A 109 19.70 13.35 -19.41
N ALA A 110 20.95 12.95 -19.65
CA ALA A 110 21.60 11.87 -18.89
C ALA A 110 21.72 12.16 -17.38
N GLU A 111 21.98 13.41 -16.99
CA GLU A 111 22.09 13.81 -15.59
C GLU A 111 20.72 13.73 -14.89
N PHE A 112 19.69 14.31 -15.50
CA PHE A 112 18.32 14.32 -14.98
C PHE A 112 17.70 12.91 -14.88
N PHE A 113 17.89 12.06 -15.90
CA PHE A 113 17.46 10.66 -15.83
C PHE A 113 18.26 9.85 -14.79
N GLY A 114 19.54 10.18 -14.59
CA GLY A 114 20.37 9.63 -13.52
C GLY A 114 19.80 9.95 -12.13
N PHE A 115 19.40 11.21 -11.89
CA PHE A 115 18.76 11.63 -10.64
C PHE A 115 17.43 10.91 -10.38
N ILE A 116 16.54 10.82 -11.38
CA ILE A 116 15.29 10.05 -11.23
C ILE A 116 15.57 8.58 -10.91
N GLY A 117 16.56 7.97 -11.58
CA GLY A 117 16.94 6.59 -11.32
C GLY A 117 17.43 6.38 -9.88
N PHE A 118 18.22 7.32 -9.36
CA PHE A 118 18.69 7.30 -7.97
C PHE A 118 17.53 7.43 -6.98
N PHE A 119 16.64 8.42 -7.15
CA PHE A 119 15.50 8.60 -6.27
C PHE A 119 14.51 7.44 -6.34
N GLY A 120 14.33 6.82 -7.50
CA GLY A 120 13.53 5.60 -7.64
C GLY A 120 14.08 4.45 -6.80
N ARG A 121 15.41 4.25 -6.79
CA ARG A 121 16.07 3.26 -5.93
C ARG A 121 15.94 3.61 -4.45
N ALA A 122 16.13 4.88 -4.08
CA ALA A 122 15.95 5.31 -2.70
C ALA A 122 14.51 5.06 -2.21
N ALA A 123 13.51 5.43 -3.01
CA ALA A 123 12.10 5.19 -2.71
C ALA A 123 11.77 3.70 -2.55
N SER A 124 12.38 2.83 -3.37
CA SER A 124 12.19 1.37 -3.27
C SER A 124 12.68 0.78 -1.94
N PHE A 125 13.61 1.45 -1.27
CA PHE A 125 14.07 1.10 0.07
C PHE A 125 13.22 1.75 1.16
N ILE A 126 12.88 3.03 1.02
CA ILE A 126 12.13 3.80 2.02
C ILE A 126 10.73 3.20 2.26
N GLY A 127 10.03 2.78 1.20
CA GLY A 127 8.67 2.23 1.33
C GLY A 127 8.61 1.00 2.25
N PRO A 128 9.35 -0.08 1.97
CA PRO A 128 9.44 -1.23 2.85
C PRO A 128 9.99 -0.88 4.23
N ALA A 129 11.04 -0.04 4.33
CA ALA A 129 11.60 0.35 5.61
C ALA A 129 10.59 1.07 6.51
N LEU A 130 9.79 1.99 5.94
CA LEU A 130 8.69 2.66 6.63
C LEU A 130 7.63 1.65 7.07
N TYR A 131 7.21 0.76 6.18
CA TYR A 131 6.24 -0.29 6.50
C TYR A 131 6.71 -1.12 7.69
N PHE A 132 7.93 -1.68 7.63
CA PHE A 132 8.49 -2.51 8.68
C PHE A 132 8.68 -1.76 9.99
N GLY A 133 9.11 -0.48 9.93
CA GLY A 133 9.24 0.36 11.11
C GLY A 133 7.90 0.60 11.80
N VAL A 134 6.85 0.92 11.03
CA VAL A 134 5.52 1.20 11.59
C VAL A 134 4.83 -0.09 12.02
N SER A 135 4.90 -1.17 11.25
CA SER A 135 4.29 -2.47 11.59
C SER A 135 4.99 -3.18 12.75
N GLY A 136 6.22 -2.77 13.08
CA GLY A 136 6.95 -3.29 14.24
C GLY A 136 6.54 -2.63 15.56
N ILE A 137 5.95 -1.44 15.50
CA ILE A 137 5.53 -0.65 16.67
C ILE A 137 4.00 -0.66 16.82
N ALA A 138 3.28 -0.69 15.70
CA ALA A 138 1.82 -0.70 15.60
C ALA A 138 1.35 -1.89 14.75
N ASP A 139 0.06 -1.93 14.40
CA ASP A 139 -0.51 -2.97 13.54
C ASP A 139 -0.23 -2.74 12.03
N ALA A 140 -0.33 -3.82 11.24
CA ALA A 140 -0.19 -3.80 9.79
C ALA A 140 -1.11 -2.77 9.11
N ARG A 141 -2.33 -2.57 9.63
CA ARG A 141 -3.26 -1.56 9.10
C ARG A 141 -2.74 -0.14 9.25
N THR A 142 -2.13 0.16 10.40
CA THR A 142 -1.50 1.46 10.66
C THR A 142 -0.27 1.66 9.77
N ALA A 143 0.48 0.59 9.51
CA ALA A 143 1.59 0.63 8.56
C ALA A 143 1.13 0.94 7.13
N ILE A 144 0.05 0.34 6.65
CA ILE A 144 -0.54 0.68 5.34
C ILE A 144 -1.00 2.13 5.31
N LEU A 145 -1.62 2.64 6.38
CA LEU A 145 -2.02 4.05 6.47
C LEU A 145 -0.80 4.98 6.34
N SER A 146 0.33 4.64 6.94
CA SER A 146 1.55 5.45 6.83
C SER A 146 2.05 5.58 5.39
N ILE A 147 1.98 4.49 4.61
CA ILE A 147 2.31 4.51 3.17
C ILE A 147 1.30 5.39 2.41
N MET A 148 0.02 5.28 2.73
CA MET A 148 -1.01 6.14 2.13
C MET A 148 -0.72 7.62 2.39
N LEU A 149 -0.35 8.00 3.62
CA LEU A 149 0.03 9.37 3.96
C LEU A 149 1.27 9.83 3.20
N LEU A 150 2.27 8.95 3.02
CA LEU A 150 3.45 9.25 2.20
C LEU A 150 3.09 9.52 0.74
N ILE A 151 2.16 8.74 0.17
CA ILE A 151 1.66 8.95 -1.19
C ILE A 151 0.91 10.29 -1.28
N VAL A 152 0.01 10.58 -0.34
CA VAL A 152 -0.74 11.85 -0.30
C VAL A 152 0.22 13.05 -0.20
N PHE A 153 1.24 12.95 0.65
CA PHE A 153 2.29 13.96 0.76
C PHE A 153 3.00 14.17 -0.59
N GLY A 154 3.35 13.09 -1.29
CA GLY A 154 3.93 13.15 -2.62
C GLY A 154 3.02 13.85 -3.64
N VAL A 155 1.71 13.54 -3.62
CA VAL A 155 0.72 14.18 -4.50
C VAL A 155 0.63 15.68 -4.21
N ILE A 156 0.54 16.07 -2.94
CA ILE A 156 0.51 17.49 -2.53
C ILE A 156 1.77 18.21 -3.01
N LEU A 157 2.96 17.59 -2.87
CA LEU A 157 4.21 18.17 -3.33
C LEU A 157 4.19 18.39 -4.85
N THR A 158 3.67 17.42 -5.62
CA THR A 158 3.56 17.56 -7.08
C THR A 158 2.51 18.59 -7.53
N TRP A 159 1.53 18.94 -6.71
CA TRP A 159 0.55 19.98 -7.04
C TRP A 159 1.14 21.38 -7.14
N PHE A 160 2.31 21.62 -6.57
CA PHE A 160 2.99 22.92 -6.65
C PHE A 160 3.92 23.04 -7.86
N VAL A 161 4.00 22.02 -8.71
CA VAL A 161 4.88 22.00 -9.88
C VAL A 161 4.17 22.63 -11.08
N ASP A 162 4.75 23.70 -11.62
CA ASP A 162 4.35 24.32 -12.89
C ASP A 162 5.11 23.66 -14.05
N VAL A 163 4.38 22.98 -14.92
CA VAL A 163 4.95 22.15 -15.99
C VAL A 163 5.34 23.02 -17.19
N GLU A 164 4.52 24.01 -17.52
CA GLU A 164 4.75 24.95 -18.61
C GLU A 164 6.03 25.76 -18.38
N GLU A 165 6.22 26.25 -17.16
CA GLU A 165 7.43 26.97 -16.77
C GLU A 165 8.65 26.05 -16.79
N GLY A 166 8.52 24.81 -16.32
CA GLY A 166 9.57 23.81 -16.39
C GLY A 166 10.04 23.53 -17.82
N ALA A 167 9.08 23.38 -18.76
CA ALA A 167 9.38 23.16 -20.17
C ALA A 167 10.03 24.39 -20.83
N ARG A 168 9.60 25.61 -20.47
CA ARG A 168 10.21 26.85 -20.95
C ARG A 168 11.68 26.95 -20.53
N ILE A 169 11.97 26.72 -19.25
CA ILE A 169 13.34 26.77 -18.72
C ILE A 169 14.23 25.72 -19.40
N ALA A 170 13.71 24.51 -19.63
CA ALA A 170 14.44 23.46 -20.35
C ALA A 170 14.84 23.92 -21.77
N ALA A 171 13.89 24.49 -22.52
CA ALA A 171 14.14 24.98 -23.87
C ALA A 171 15.13 26.15 -23.91
N GLU A 172 15.07 27.06 -22.93
CA GLU A 172 16.02 28.18 -22.81
C GLU A 172 17.44 27.70 -22.54
N GLU A 173 17.61 26.69 -21.70
CA GLU A 173 18.93 26.10 -21.44
C GLU A 173 19.48 25.41 -22.69
N ASP A 174 18.68 24.64 -23.42
CA ASP A 174 19.13 24.00 -24.67
C ASP A 174 19.55 25.04 -25.73
N ALA A 175 18.83 26.17 -25.83
CA ALA A 175 19.20 27.26 -26.73
C ALA A 175 20.54 27.90 -26.34
N LYS A 176 20.82 28.08 -25.05
CA LYS A 176 22.12 28.59 -24.57
C LYS A 176 23.25 27.62 -24.87
N TYR A 177 23.06 26.32 -24.63
CA TYR A 177 24.05 25.31 -24.97
C TYR A 177 24.37 25.28 -26.46
N ALA A 178 23.35 25.43 -27.32
CA ALA A 178 23.54 25.50 -28.77
C ALA A 178 24.34 26.75 -29.19
N GLN A 179 24.03 27.92 -28.63
CA GLN A 179 24.76 29.16 -28.90
C GLN A 179 26.23 29.08 -28.45
N MET A 180 26.49 28.55 -27.24
CA MET A 180 27.86 28.36 -26.75
C MET A 180 28.66 27.38 -27.62
N SER A 181 28.02 26.33 -28.15
CA SER A 181 28.67 25.39 -29.05
C SER A 181 29.00 26.03 -30.40
N ALA A 182 28.17 26.96 -30.89
CA ALA A 182 28.38 27.63 -32.18
C ALA A 182 29.40 28.78 -32.11
N GLU A 183 29.57 29.41 -30.94
CA GLU A 183 30.61 30.44 -30.72
C GLU A 183 32.00 29.84 -30.41
N GLY A 184 32.05 28.56 -30.04
CA GLY A 184 33.30 27.83 -29.75
C GLY A 184 33.97 27.18 -30.97
N GLU A 185 33.30 27.17 -32.14
CA GLU A 185 33.84 26.77 -33.45
C GLU A 185 34.26 28.00 -34.28
#